data_AF-A0ABD2GMI0-F1
#
_entry.id   AF-A0ABD2GMI0-F1
#
_cell.length_a   1.000
_cell.length_b   1.000
_cell.length_c   1.000
_cell.angle_alpha   90.00
_cell.angle_beta   90.00
_cell.angle_gamma   90.00
#
_symmetry.space_group_name_H-M   'P 1'
#
loop_
_entity.id
_entity.type
_entity.pdbx_description
1 polymer ?
#
loop_
_entity_poly.entity_id
_entity_poly.type
_entity_poly.pdbx_seq_one_letter_code
_entity_poly.pdbx_strand_id
1 'polypeptide(L)'
;MGSENVFVVKCDERGKMIPADLESSIVAAKEKGLVPFYVNATAGTTVYGAFDPLNAIADICHRHTLWMHVDAAWGGGLLMSDRHRMKLQGIER
;
A
#
# COMPACT_ATOMS: atom_id res chain seq x y z
N MET A 1 0.81 -8.47 -17.80
CA MET A 1 0.60 -9.15 -16.51
C MET A 1 -0.78 -9.76 -16.51
N GLY A 2 -0.91 -11.05 -16.16
CA GLY A 2 -2.22 -11.67 -15.94
C GLY A 2 -2.72 -11.39 -14.51
N SER A 3 -4.04 -11.39 -14.30
CA SER A 3 -4.66 -11.19 -12.98
C SER A 3 -4.18 -12.19 -11.92
N GLU A 4 -3.67 -13.35 -12.33
CA GLU A 4 -3.10 -14.37 -11.46
C GLU A 4 -1.82 -13.93 -10.72
N ASN A 5 -1.17 -12.85 -11.18
CA ASN A 5 0.03 -12.29 -10.53
C ASN A 5 -0.29 -11.08 -9.65
N VAL A 6 -1.57 -10.80 -9.39
CA VAL A 6 -2.03 -9.75 -8.49
C VAL A 6 -2.35 -10.39 -7.14
N PHE A 7 -1.45 -10.20 -6.18
CA PHE A 7 -1.59 -10.74 -4.84
C PHE A 7 -2.40 -9.78 -3.97
N VAL A 8 -3.55 -10.24 -3.48
CA VAL A 8 -4.40 -9.46 -2.56
C VAL A 8 -3.87 -9.61 -1.15
N VAL A 9 -3.53 -8.47 -0.53
CA VAL A 9 -3.10 -8.39 0.87
C VAL A 9 -4.32 -8.20 1.76
N LYS A 10 -4.31 -8.80 2.95
CA LYS A 10 -5.39 -8.65 3.93
C LYS A 10 -5.50 -7.22 4.44
N CYS A 11 -6.73 -6.82 4.72
CA CYS A 11 -7.05 -5.56 5.40
C CYS A 11 -7.52 -5.80 6.83
N ASP A 12 -7.34 -4.80 7.68
CA ASP A 12 -7.93 -4.75 9.03
C ASP A 12 -9.44 -4.47 8.97
N GLU A 13 -10.10 -4.48 10.14
CA GLU A 13 -11.54 -4.19 10.26
C GLU A 13 -11.93 -2.78 9.78
N ARG A 14 -10.94 -1.87 9.67
CA ARG A 14 -11.12 -0.49 9.22
C ARG A 14 -10.83 -0.34 7.72
N GLY A 15 -10.57 -1.44 7.02
CA GLY A 15 -10.31 -1.48 5.58
C GLY A 15 -8.90 -1.00 5.19
N LYS A 16 -7.94 -1.01 6.12
CA LYS A 16 -6.54 -0.65 5.85
C LYS A 16 -5.69 -1.90 5.62
N MET A 17 -4.76 -1.85 4.67
CA MET A 17 -3.79 -2.91 4.44
C MET A 17 -2.99 -3.24 5.70
N ILE A 18 -2.81 -4.53 5.98
CA ILE A 18 -2.00 -5.05 7.08
C ILE A 18 -0.54 -5.21 6.59
N PRO A 19 0.43 -4.41 7.07
CA PRO A 19 1.81 -4.45 6.58
C PRO A 19 2.50 -5.80 6.79
N ALA A 20 2.19 -6.50 7.87
CA ALA A 20 2.75 -7.83 8.14
C ALA A 20 2.34 -8.88 7.09
N ASP A 21 1.10 -8.79 6.59
CA ASP A 21 0.59 -9.68 5.56
C ASP A 21 1.18 -9.36 4.17
N LEU A 22 1.46 -8.07 3.90
CA LEU A 22 2.21 -7.62 2.73
C LEU A 22 3.62 -8.22 2.70
N GLU A 23 4.37 -8.10 3.80
CA GLU A 23 5.74 -8.62 3.89
C GLU A 23 5.77 -10.15 3.72
N SER A 24 4.85 -10.86 4.38
CA SER A 24 4.69 -12.32 4.23
C SER A 24 4.40 -12.71 2.78
N SER A 25 3.52 -11.97 2.08
CA SER A 25 3.18 -12.21 0.68
C SER A 25 4.38 -11.99 -0.25
N ILE A 26 5.21 -10.96 0.01
CA ILE A 26 6.43 -10.69 -0.76
C ILE A 26 7.44 -11.83 -0.58
N VAL A 27 7.65 -12.29 0.65
CA VAL A 27 8.58 -13.41 0.94
C VAL A 27 8.09 -14.69 0.26
N ALA A 28 6.82 -15.04 0.40
CA ALA A 28 6.24 -16.21 -0.25
C ALA A 28 6.31 -16.15 -1.79
N ALA A 29 6.17 -14.95 -2.38
CA ALA A 29 6.36 -14.76 -3.82
C ALA A 29 7.81 -15.01 -4.24
N LYS A 30 8.78 -14.48 -3.49
CA LYS A 30 10.22 -14.70 -3.74
C LYS A 30 10.61 -16.17 -3.60
N GLU A 31 10.08 -16.87 -2.59
CA GLU A 31 10.32 -18.31 -2.39
C GLU A 31 9.80 -19.17 -3.55
N LYS A 32 8.71 -18.74 -4.20
CA LYS A 32 8.17 -19.37 -5.41
C LYS A 32 8.95 -19.03 -6.69
N GLY A 33 10.05 -18.28 -6.58
CA GLY A 33 10.86 -17.83 -7.72
C GLY A 33 10.22 -16.69 -8.51
N LEU A 34 9.18 -16.05 -7.98
CA LEU A 34 8.57 -14.86 -8.60
C LEU A 34 9.38 -13.61 -8.25
N VAL A 35 9.28 -12.60 -9.09
CA VAL A 35 9.93 -11.31 -8.90
C VAL A 35 8.87 -10.26 -8.56
N PRO A 36 8.55 -10.06 -7.27
CA PRO A 36 7.73 -8.93 -6.87
C PRO A 36 8.49 -7.64 -7.19
N PHE A 37 7.80 -6.67 -7.79
CA PHE A 37 8.40 -5.40 -8.21
C PHE A 37 7.54 -4.17 -7.90
N TYR A 38 6.28 -4.37 -7.52
CA TYR A 38 5.28 -3.30 -7.39
C TYR A 38 4.33 -3.55 -6.22
N VAL A 39 4.00 -2.49 -5.49
CA VAL A 39 2.99 -2.45 -4.43
C VAL A 39 2.09 -1.22 -4.64
N ASN A 40 0.77 -1.43 -4.58
CA ASN A 40 -0.22 -0.36 -4.59
C ASN A 40 -0.76 -0.13 -3.18
N ALA A 41 -0.47 1.02 -2.59
CA ALA A 41 -1.11 1.47 -1.35
C ALA A 41 -2.24 2.45 -1.68
N THR A 42 -3.37 2.34 -1.01
CA THR A 42 -4.53 3.20 -1.26
C THR A 42 -4.65 4.27 -0.18
N ALA A 43 -4.62 5.53 -0.60
CA ALA A 43 -4.89 6.69 0.23
C ALA A 43 -6.32 7.19 -0.05
N GLY A 44 -7.30 6.52 0.56
CA GLY A 44 -8.73 6.81 0.41
C GLY A 44 -9.45 5.75 -0.42
N THR A 45 -9.77 4.60 0.19
CA THR A 45 -10.53 3.54 -0.50
C THR A 45 -11.94 3.99 -0.89
N THR A 46 -12.46 3.47 -1.99
CA THR A 46 -13.74 3.92 -2.57
C THR A 46 -14.93 3.77 -1.63
N VAL A 47 -15.02 2.65 -0.89
CA VAL A 47 -16.18 2.36 -0.03
C VAL A 47 -16.00 2.92 1.38
N TYR A 48 -14.87 2.63 2.03
CA TYR A 48 -14.65 2.99 3.43
C TYR A 48 -13.95 4.35 3.60
N GLY A 49 -13.35 4.91 2.54
CA GLY A 49 -12.48 6.08 2.66
C GLY A 49 -11.26 5.79 3.53
N ALA A 50 -10.81 4.52 3.59
CA ALA A 50 -9.71 4.09 4.43
C ALA A 50 -8.36 4.54 3.84
N PHE A 51 -7.39 4.77 4.73
CA PHE A 51 -6.04 5.17 4.37
C PHE A 51 -5.07 4.10 4.86
N ASP A 52 -4.36 3.50 3.92
CA ASP A 52 -3.32 2.52 4.21
C ASP A 52 -2.17 3.16 4.99
N PRO A 53 -1.46 2.38 5.84
CA PRO A 53 -0.32 2.87 6.61
C PRO A 53 0.92 3.06 5.70
N LEU A 54 0.94 4.16 4.94
CA LEU A 54 1.93 4.43 3.88
C LEU A 54 3.38 4.30 4.38
N ASN A 55 3.72 4.87 5.54
CA ASN A 55 5.08 4.75 6.09
C ASN A 55 5.54 3.31 6.29
N ALA A 56 4.68 2.46 6.86
CA ALA A 56 5.02 1.06 7.10
C ALA A 56 5.16 0.28 5.78
N ILE A 57 4.31 0.58 4.80
CA ILE A 57 4.38 -0.01 3.46
C ILE A 57 5.67 0.45 2.74
N ALA A 58 6.02 1.73 2.84
CA ALA A 58 7.24 2.30 2.25
C ALA A 58 8.50 1.64 2.85
N ASP A 59 8.53 1.41 4.16
CA ASP A 59 9.64 0.71 4.82
C ASP A 59 9.83 -0.70 4.26
N ILE A 60 8.73 -1.46 4.06
CA ILE A 60 8.77 -2.79 3.45
C ILE A 60 9.21 -2.70 1.99
N CYS A 61 8.64 -1.77 1.22
CA CYS A 61 9.00 -1.60 -0.19
C CYS A 61 10.48 -1.27 -0.35
N HIS A 62 11.03 -0.41 0.51
CA HIS A 62 12.45 -0.06 0.51
C HIS A 62 13.33 -1.28 0.84
N ARG A 63 12.99 -2.05 1.88
CA ARG A 63 13.72 -3.28 2.26
C ARG A 63 13.76 -4.31 1.13
N HIS A 64 12.68 -4.44 0.38
CA HIS A 64 12.55 -5.46 -0.67
C HIS A 64 12.87 -4.92 -2.09
N THR A 65 13.24 -3.64 -2.21
CA THR A 65 13.50 -2.93 -3.48
C THR A 65 12.31 -2.99 -4.44
N LEU A 66 11.13 -2.64 -3.93
CA LEU A 66 9.87 -2.62 -4.66
C LEU A 66 9.46 -1.19 -4.99
N TRP A 67 8.82 -1.01 -6.14
CA TRP A 67 8.14 0.24 -6.46
C TRP A 67 6.88 0.37 -5.62
N MET A 68 6.75 1.47 -4.89
CA MET A 68 5.52 1.82 -4.19
C MET A 68 4.74 2.86 -4.99
N HIS A 69 3.51 2.54 -5.36
CA HIS A 69 2.56 3.50 -5.89
C HIS A 69 1.49 3.78 -4.85
N VAL A 70 1.15 5.06 -4.68
CA VAL A 70 0.04 5.48 -3.83
C VAL A 70 -1.12 5.91 -4.71
N ASP A 71 -2.21 5.14 -4.68
CA ASP A 71 -3.48 5.54 -5.27
C ASP A 71 -4.17 6.53 -4.33
N ALA A 72 -4.00 7.82 -4.65
CA ALA A 72 -4.64 8.93 -3.97
C ALA A 72 -5.74 9.57 -4.83
N ALA A 73 -6.36 8.85 -5.76
CA ALA A 73 -7.39 9.42 -6.64
C ALA A 73 -8.55 10.05 -5.86
N TRP A 74 -8.95 9.43 -4.75
CA TRP A 74 -9.97 9.97 -3.84
C TRP A 74 -9.37 10.82 -2.71
N GLY A 75 -8.41 10.27 -1.95
CA GLY A 75 -7.88 10.95 -0.76
C GLY A 75 -6.86 12.05 -1.06
N GLY A 76 -6.38 12.20 -2.29
CA GLY A 76 -5.37 13.20 -2.67
C GLY A 76 -5.82 14.64 -2.44
N GLY A 77 -7.13 14.92 -2.54
CA GLY A 77 -7.68 16.23 -2.21
C GLY A 77 -7.41 16.68 -0.76
N LEU A 78 -7.20 15.73 0.17
CA LEU A 78 -6.90 16.06 1.57
C LEU A 78 -5.50 16.67 1.74
N LEU A 79 -4.59 16.53 0.77
CA LEU A 79 -3.29 17.21 0.80
C LEU A 79 -3.42 18.74 0.82
N MET A 80 -4.51 19.27 0.27
CA MET A 80 -4.80 20.72 0.23
C MET A 80 -5.34 21.24 1.57
N SER A 81 -5.62 20.36 2.54
CA SER A 81 -6.14 20.74 3.85
C SER A 81 -5.08 20.56 4.93
N ASP A 82 -4.68 21.65 5.58
CA ASP A 82 -3.70 21.60 6.67
C ASP A 82 -4.16 20.72 7.85
N ARG A 83 -5.47 20.57 8.04
CA ARG A 83 -6.04 19.71 9.08
C ARG A 83 -6.00 18.22 8.74
N HIS A 84 -6.03 17.86 7.45
CA HIS A 84 -6.26 16.48 7.01
C HIS A 84 -5.13 15.86 6.20
N ARG A 85 -4.15 16.65 5.75
CA ARG A 85 -2.93 16.19 5.05
C ARG A 85 -2.17 15.09 5.79
N MET A 86 -2.23 15.07 7.12
CA MET A 86 -1.56 14.06 7.96
C MET A 86 -2.03 12.63 7.67
N LYS A 87 -3.20 12.43 7.05
CA LYS A 87 -3.68 11.10 6.65
C LYS A 87 -2.88 10.48 5.49
N LEU A 88 -2.18 11.29 4.71
CA LEU A 88 -1.32 10.86 3.60
C LEU A 88 0.17 10.91 3.96
N GLN A 89 0.50 10.97 5.25
CA GLN A 89 1.90 11.00 5.69
C GLN A 89 2.64 9.75 5.22
N GLY A 90 3.76 9.94 4.51
CA GLY A 90 4.54 8.86 3.89
C GLY A 90 4.31 8.69 2.39
N ILE A 91 3.48 9.53 1.76
CA ILE A 91 3.29 9.56 0.30
C ILE A 91 4.53 10.07 -0.46
N GLU A 92 5.40 10.81 0.23
CA GLU A 92 6.61 11.43 -0.31
C GLU A 92 7.83 10.50 -0.42
N ARG A 93 7.69 9.24 0.02
CA ARG A 93 8.79 8.29 0.21
C ARG A 93 9.01 7.36 -0.99
#